data_AF-A0A6A7B3E3-F1
#
_entry.id   AF-A0A6A7B3E3-F1
#
_cell.length_a   1.000
_cell.length_b   1.000
_cell.length_c   1.000
_cell.angle_alpha   90.00
_cell.angle_beta   90.00
_cell.angle_gamma   90.00
#
_symmetry.space_group_name_H-M   'P 1'
#
loop_
_entity.id
_entity.type
_entity.pdbx_description
1 polymer ?
#
loop_
_entity_poly.entity_id
_entity_poly.type
_entity_poly.pdbx_seq_one_letter_code
_entity_poly.pdbx_strand_id
1 'polypeptide(L)'
;MDLRSNFVQLLTEDRSDIEWQKASADLPHLRIICEDGDKRSFTYNVQVHMEKEYQICYSSLQPVQFVPSVPLDRDFAKYRVVELLDHMTTYKYIEGIENRLSTQSLSKSFNARMYMSDDEKSRSTENCVLEVTVGQEFTFEIINLSEDVLHIYLYALRPDWSIVDQLTEFRSTERVELGPVYCRFKTTFKATLSQNFPSDHVTSEDEVFKLFVTRRADSFAGLRMDALSSSPRRGTLNTLKDFLAARRDRRRGGSDSDHEEEWFTKNFIVKTKAVST
;
A
#
# COMPACT_ATOMS: atom_id res chain seq x y z
N MET A 1 7.55 14.32 -7.90
CA MET A 1 7.44 13.31 -6.84
C MET A 1 8.83 12.77 -6.60
N ASP A 2 9.39 13.07 -5.44
CA ASP A 2 10.70 12.57 -5.04
C ASP A 2 10.51 11.22 -4.37
N LEU A 3 11.15 10.18 -4.90
CA LEU A 3 11.06 8.82 -4.38
C LEU A 3 11.99 8.72 -3.18
N ARG A 4 11.44 8.63 -1.97
CA ARG A 4 12.26 8.34 -0.78
C ARG A 4 12.94 6.99 -1.01
N SER A 5 14.26 6.99 -1.06
CA SER A 5 15.04 5.75 -1.16
C SER A 5 14.89 4.97 0.13
N ASN A 6 14.54 3.69 0.04
CA ASN A 6 14.59 2.79 1.19
C ASN A 6 16.03 2.28 1.34
N PHE A 7 16.59 2.47 2.53
CA PHE A 7 17.93 2.02 2.86
C PHE A 7 17.84 0.65 3.54
N VAL A 8 18.60 -0.30 3.01
CA VAL A 8 18.71 -1.66 3.53
C VAL A 8 20.13 -1.90 4.00
N GLN A 9 20.26 -2.39 5.23
CA GLN A 9 21.54 -2.85 5.77
C GLN A 9 21.66 -4.37 5.66
N LEU A 10 22.82 -4.85 5.21
CA LEU A 10 23.15 -6.27 5.21
C LEU A 10 23.93 -6.63 6.48
N LEU A 11 23.30 -7.38 7.38
CA LEU A 11 23.86 -7.94 8.62
C LEU A 11 24.20 -9.42 8.42
N THR A 12 24.95 -9.70 7.35
CA THR A 12 25.34 -11.05 6.93
C THR A 12 26.81 -11.08 6.57
N GLU A 13 27.47 -12.22 6.75
CA GLU A 13 28.91 -12.40 6.47
C GLU A 13 29.24 -12.16 4.99
N ASP A 14 28.30 -12.45 4.10
CA ASP A 14 28.42 -12.27 2.65
C ASP A 14 28.00 -10.87 2.14
N ARG A 15 27.87 -9.88 3.03
CA ARG A 15 27.46 -8.51 2.68
C ARG A 15 28.33 -7.81 1.63
N SER A 16 29.58 -8.26 1.45
CA SER A 16 30.51 -7.71 0.45
C SER A 16 30.39 -8.40 -0.91
N ASP A 17 29.46 -9.34 -1.07
CA ASP A 17 29.27 -10.06 -2.31
C ASP A 17 28.69 -9.15 -3.41
N ILE A 18 29.33 -9.18 -4.59
CA ILE A 18 28.93 -8.43 -5.78
C ILE A 18 27.52 -8.79 -6.25
N GLU A 19 27.02 -9.98 -5.91
CA GLU A 19 25.66 -10.41 -6.25
C GLU A 19 24.58 -9.52 -5.65
N TRP A 20 24.78 -8.97 -4.45
CA TRP A 20 23.84 -8.01 -3.85
C TRP A 20 23.72 -6.72 -4.67
N GLN A 21 24.86 -6.21 -5.15
CA GLN A 21 24.90 -5.03 -6.00
C GLN A 21 24.29 -5.30 -7.37
N LYS A 22 24.60 -6.46 -7.97
CA LYS A 22 24.02 -6.88 -9.26
C LYS A 22 22.50 -7.07 -9.16
N ALA A 23 22.01 -7.70 -8.10
CA ALA A 23 20.60 -7.94 -7.89
C ALA A 23 19.79 -6.64 -7.71
N SER A 24 20.40 -5.60 -7.13
CA SER A 24 19.75 -4.31 -6.88
C SER A 24 20.01 -3.23 -7.94
N ALA A 25 20.90 -3.48 -8.91
CA ALA A 25 21.34 -2.49 -9.89
C ALA A 25 20.19 -1.84 -10.68
N ASP A 26 19.15 -2.61 -10.98
CA ASP A 26 18.01 -2.16 -11.79
C ASP A 26 16.85 -1.59 -10.96
N LEU A 27 17.01 -1.47 -9.63
CA LEU A 27 15.95 -1.07 -8.71
C LEU A 27 16.12 0.38 -8.25
N PRO A 28 15.41 1.35 -8.86
CA PRO A 28 15.66 2.78 -8.64
C PRO A 28 15.28 3.29 -7.23
N HIS A 29 14.63 2.47 -6.40
CA HIS A 29 14.09 2.88 -5.09
C HIS A 29 14.71 2.11 -3.92
N LEU A 30 15.52 1.09 -4.22
CA LEU A 30 16.20 0.26 -3.24
C LEU A 30 17.69 0.62 -3.23
N ARG A 31 18.22 0.93 -2.05
CA ARG A 31 19.67 1.11 -1.86
C ARG A 31 20.15 0.16 -0.78
N ILE A 32 20.94 -0.83 -1.21
CA ILE A 32 21.62 -1.76 -0.32
C ILE A 32 22.94 -1.13 0.10
N ILE A 33 23.15 -1.00 1.41
CA ILE A 33 24.36 -0.45 2.01
C ILE A 33 25.09 -1.59 2.73
N CYS A 34 26.36 -1.76 2.37
CA CYS A 34 27.22 -2.85 2.87
C CYS A 34 28.21 -2.37 3.95
N GLU A 35 28.27 -1.07 4.25
CA GLU A 35 29.25 -0.47 5.16
C GLU A 35 28.70 -0.31 6.59
N ASP A 36 29.48 -0.77 7.57
CA ASP A 36 29.26 -0.47 8.98
C ASP A 36 29.79 0.95 9.27
N GLY A 37 28.93 1.96 9.24
CA GLY A 37 29.38 3.31 9.62
C GLY A 37 28.48 4.49 9.26
N ASP A 38 27.49 4.30 8.40
CA ASP A 38 26.60 5.41 8.05
C ASP A 38 25.66 5.71 9.23
N LYS A 39 25.65 6.97 9.71
CA LYS A 39 24.66 7.51 10.68
C LYS A 39 23.25 7.62 10.08
N ARG A 40 22.86 6.67 9.22
CA ARG A 40 21.58 6.67 8.51
C ARG A 40 20.63 5.73 9.24
N SER A 41 19.37 6.15 9.34
CA SER A 41 18.29 5.26 9.75
C SER A 41 18.00 4.30 8.60
N PHE A 42 18.29 3.01 8.80
CA PHE A 42 17.89 1.95 7.87
C PHE A 42 16.41 1.62 8.06
N THR A 43 15.69 1.40 6.96
CA THR A 43 14.28 0.99 7.01
C THR A 43 14.17 -0.50 7.28
N TYR A 44 15.06 -1.29 6.65
CA TYR A 44 15.10 -2.74 6.77
C TYR A 44 16.53 -3.24 6.99
N ASN A 45 16.63 -4.40 7.63
CA ASN A 45 17.85 -5.17 7.78
C ASN A 45 17.66 -6.53 7.12
N VAL A 46 18.73 -7.09 6.54
CA VAL A 46 18.78 -8.49 6.10
C VAL A 46 19.80 -9.20 6.96
N GLN A 47 19.38 -10.27 7.64
CA GLN A 47 20.25 -11.09 8.49
C GLN A 47 20.14 -12.56 8.13
N VAL A 48 21.13 -13.36 8.52
CA VAL A 48 21.04 -14.82 8.44
C VAL A 48 20.50 -15.35 9.76
N HIS A 49 19.38 -16.05 9.71
CA HIS A 49 18.78 -16.73 10.87
C HIS A 49 19.52 -18.05 11.17
N MET A 50 19.34 -18.59 12.39
CA MET A 50 20.01 -19.83 12.84
C MET A 50 19.77 -21.03 11.91
N GLU A 51 18.67 -21.02 11.16
CA GLU A 51 18.27 -22.09 10.23
C GLU A 51 18.90 -21.96 8.83
N LYS A 52 19.94 -21.12 8.65
CA LYS A 52 20.60 -20.89 7.36
C LYS A 52 19.67 -20.30 6.30
N GLU A 53 18.88 -19.31 6.71
CA GLU A 53 17.99 -18.57 5.82
C GLU A 53 18.20 -17.07 5.98
N TYR A 54 18.12 -16.33 4.88
CA TYR A 54 17.99 -14.88 4.93
C TYR A 54 16.63 -14.48 5.47
N GLN A 55 16.63 -13.51 6.38
CA GLN A 55 15.44 -12.95 6.98
C GLN A 55 15.48 -11.44 6.85
N ILE A 56 14.36 -10.86 6.39
CA ILE A 56 14.17 -9.42 6.32
C ILE A 56 13.54 -8.96 7.64
N CYS A 57 14.18 -8.00 8.30
CA CYS A 57 13.79 -7.46 9.59
C CYS A 57 13.57 -5.95 9.51
N TYR A 58 12.78 -5.42 10.44
CA TYR A 58 12.71 -3.97 10.67
C TYR A 58 14.03 -3.45 11.26
N SER A 59 14.13 -2.12 11.40
CA SER A 59 15.22 -1.46 12.13
C SER A 59 15.38 -1.94 13.57
N SER A 60 14.30 -2.43 14.20
CA SER A 60 14.28 -3.05 15.52
C SER A 60 14.84 -4.49 15.57
N LEU A 61 15.31 -5.01 14.42
CA LEU A 61 15.75 -6.40 14.23
C LEU A 61 14.65 -7.45 14.42
N GLN A 62 13.40 -7.03 14.59
CA GLN A 62 12.27 -7.94 14.57
C GLN A 62 11.95 -8.36 13.13
N PRO A 63 11.65 -9.65 12.87
CA PRO A 63 11.25 -10.11 11.55
C PRO A 63 10.06 -9.32 11.01
N VAL A 64 10.09 -9.02 9.72
CA VAL A 64 8.95 -8.38 9.08
C VAL A 64 7.85 -9.42 8.87
N GLN A 65 6.68 -9.15 9.43
CA GLN A 65 5.53 -10.03 9.32
C GLN A 65 5.13 -10.26 7.85
N PHE A 66 4.72 -11.49 7.52
CA PHE A 66 4.29 -11.94 6.19
C PHE A 66 5.36 -11.90 5.09
N VAL A 67 6.61 -11.59 5.42
CA VAL A 67 7.73 -11.70 4.50
C VAL A 67 8.38 -13.06 4.68
N PRO A 68 8.40 -13.92 3.65
CA PRO A 68 9.01 -15.24 3.77
C PRO A 68 10.54 -15.11 3.94
N SER A 69 11.12 -16.00 4.74
CA SER A 69 12.57 -16.22 4.74
C SER A 69 13.02 -16.89 3.43
N VAL A 70 14.32 -16.78 3.13
CA VAL A 70 14.91 -17.34 1.91
C VAL A 70 16.07 -18.26 2.28
N PRO A 71 15.98 -19.58 2.04
CA PRO A 71 17.07 -20.50 2.29
C PRO A 71 18.37 -20.10 1.57
N LEU A 72 19.51 -20.21 2.25
CA LEU A 72 20.83 -19.87 1.69
C LEU A 72 21.24 -20.78 0.53
N ASP A 73 20.78 -22.03 0.55
CA ASP A 73 21.09 -23.06 -0.45
C ASP A 73 20.20 -22.97 -1.70
N ARG A 74 19.21 -22.08 -1.70
CA ARG A 74 18.34 -21.86 -2.84
C ARG A 74 19.10 -21.13 -3.97
N ASP A 75 18.95 -21.62 -5.18
CA ASP A 75 19.43 -20.91 -6.37
C ASP A 75 18.93 -19.47 -6.40
N PHE A 76 19.86 -18.54 -6.61
CA PHE A 76 19.59 -17.10 -6.66
C PHE A 76 18.97 -16.53 -5.36
N ALA A 77 19.26 -17.11 -4.19
CA ALA A 77 18.74 -16.65 -2.90
C ALA A 77 18.85 -15.12 -2.67
N LYS A 78 20.00 -14.51 -2.99
CA LYS A 78 20.19 -13.05 -2.87
C LYS A 78 19.25 -12.26 -3.78
N TYR A 79 19.10 -12.66 -5.04
CA TYR A 79 18.14 -12.04 -5.96
C TYR A 79 16.73 -12.15 -5.41
N ARG A 80 16.40 -13.29 -4.81
CA ARG A 80 15.09 -13.50 -4.21
C ARG A 80 14.83 -12.56 -3.04
N VAL A 81 15.81 -12.35 -2.16
CA VAL A 81 15.72 -11.36 -1.08
C VAL A 81 15.53 -9.95 -1.65
N VAL A 82 16.26 -9.61 -2.71
CA VAL A 82 16.12 -8.30 -3.37
C VAL A 82 14.74 -8.11 -3.99
N GLU A 83 14.14 -9.14 -4.60
CA GLU A 83 12.75 -9.09 -5.09
C GLU A 83 11.74 -8.84 -3.96
N LEU A 84 11.93 -9.44 -2.79
CA LEU A 84 11.07 -9.19 -1.63
C LEU A 84 11.20 -7.74 -1.14
N LEU A 85 12.42 -7.23 -1.03
CA LEU A 85 12.70 -5.85 -0.62
C LEU A 85 12.13 -4.83 -1.61
N ASP A 86 12.20 -5.13 -2.90
CA ASP A 86 11.64 -4.31 -3.97
C ASP A 86 10.11 -4.24 -3.89
N HIS A 87 9.47 -5.39 -3.69
CA HIS A 87 8.02 -5.48 -3.49
C HIS A 87 7.58 -4.67 -2.27
N MET A 88 8.25 -4.84 -1.13
CA MET A 88 7.95 -4.09 0.10
C MET A 88 8.16 -2.58 -0.08
N THR A 89 9.22 -2.20 -0.78
CA THR A 89 9.51 -0.79 -1.11
C THR A 89 8.43 -0.19 -2.00
N THR A 90 8.00 -0.93 -3.02
CA THR A 90 6.91 -0.55 -3.93
C THR A 90 5.60 -0.39 -3.16
N TYR A 91 5.27 -1.35 -2.29
CA TYR A 91 4.09 -1.28 -1.42
C TYR A 91 4.10 -0.02 -0.54
N LYS A 92 5.21 0.25 0.17
CA LYS A 92 5.34 1.44 1.03
C LYS A 92 5.33 2.74 0.24
N TYR A 93 5.87 2.72 -0.97
CA TYR A 93 5.73 3.86 -1.85
C TYR A 93 4.26 4.12 -2.18
N ILE A 94 3.51 3.10 -2.61
CA ILE A 94 2.09 3.23 -2.94
C ILE A 94 1.28 3.67 -1.73
N GLU A 95 1.54 3.13 -0.54
CA GLU A 95 0.96 3.58 0.74
C GLU A 95 1.18 5.09 0.97
N GLY A 96 2.37 5.59 0.63
CA GLY A 96 2.76 6.99 0.77
C GLY A 96 2.41 7.91 -0.41
N ILE A 97 1.88 7.40 -1.53
CA ILE A 97 1.49 8.26 -2.67
C ILE A 97 0.44 9.28 -2.23
N GLU A 98 0.73 10.56 -2.35
CA GLU A 98 -0.21 11.64 -2.03
C GLU A 98 -0.12 12.75 -3.07
N ASN A 99 -1.26 13.40 -3.38
CA ASN A 99 -1.24 14.58 -4.21
C ASN A 99 -1.05 15.82 -3.35
N ARG A 100 0.21 16.25 -3.20
CA ARG A 100 0.56 17.49 -2.49
C ARG A 100 0.07 18.75 -3.19
N LEU A 101 -0.39 18.64 -4.43
CA LEU A 101 -0.95 19.74 -5.21
C LEU A 101 -2.48 19.68 -5.29
N SER A 102 -3.13 18.78 -4.55
CA SER A 102 -4.59 18.75 -4.51
C SER A 102 -5.10 20.10 -3.98
N THR A 103 -6.09 20.68 -4.67
CA THR A 103 -6.65 21.94 -4.20
C THR A 103 -7.62 21.65 -3.06
N GLN A 104 -7.81 22.64 -2.18
CA GLN A 104 -8.84 22.53 -1.14
C GLN A 104 -10.26 22.35 -1.72
N SER A 105 -10.47 22.61 -3.02
CA SER A 105 -11.79 22.48 -3.66
C SER A 105 -12.20 21.01 -3.77
N LEU A 106 -11.33 20.12 -4.28
CA LEU A 106 -11.64 18.70 -4.41
C LEU A 106 -11.77 18.01 -3.05
N SER A 107 -10.96 18.37 -2.05
CA SER A 107 -11.11 17.80 -0.71
C SER A 107 -12.45 18.15 -0.04
N LYS A 108 -13.07 19.26 -0.43
CA LYS A 108 -14.39 19.71 0.07
C LYS A 108 -15.55 19.23 -0.80
N SER A 109 -15.28 18.69 -1.99
CA SER A 109 -16.29 18.27 -2.96
C SER A 109 -16.95 16.93 -2.62
N PHE A 110 -16.45 16.23 -1.60
CA PHE A 110 -16.99 14.95 -1.16
C PHE A 110 -16.81 14.75 0.35
N ASN A 111 -17.58 13.83 0.91
CA ASN A 111 -17.37 13.30 2.25
C ASN A 111 -17.14 11.79 2.15
N ALA A 112 -16.17 11.27 2.90
CA ALA A 112 -15.89 9.85 2.97
C ALA A 112 -15.65 9.42 4.42
N ARG A 113 -16.34 8.36 4.84
CA ARG A 113 -16.33 7.85 6.21
C ARG A 113 -16.46 6.33 6.26
N MET A 114 -15.97 5.75 7.35
CA MET A 114 -16.21 4.36 7.74
C MET A 114 -17.03 4.33 9.03
N TYR A 115 -17.92 3.35 9.16
CA TYR A 115 -18.72 3.14 10.37
C TYR A 115 -19.17 1.69 10.48
N MET A 116 -19.51 1.25 11.69
CA MET A 116 -20.10 -0.08 11.93
C MET A 116 -21.54 -0.10 11.45
N SER A 117 -22.00 -1.21 10.89
CA SER A 117 -23.36 -1.33 10.32
C SER A 117 -24.48 -0.94 11.30
N ASP A 118 -24.27 -1.17 12.59
CA ASP A 118 -25.25 -0.87 13.65
C ASP A 118 -25.22 0.60 14.13
N ASP A 119 -24.25 1.40 13.69
CA ASP A 119 -23.97 2.75 14.22
C ASP A 119 -24.03 3.85 13.16
N GLU A 120 -24.96 3.75 12.20
CA GLU A 120 -25.12 4.72 11.10
C GLU A 120 -25.32 6.19 11.60
N LYS A 121 -25.74 6.35 12.87
CA LYS A 121 -26.01 7.64 13.51
C LYS A 121 -24.96 8.10 14.54
N SER A 122 -24.04 7.25 15.00
CA SER A 122 -23.07 7.67 16.03
C SER A 122 -21.65 7.38 15.58
N ARG A 123 -20.81 8.41 15.68
CA ARG A 123 -19.35 8.35 15.52
C ARG A 123 -18.88 7.89 14.13
N SER A 124 -19.02 8.79 13.14
CA SER A 124 -18.00 8.85 12.10
C SER A 124 -16.65 9.07 12.79
N THR A 125 -15.69 8.18 12.59
CA THR A 125 -14.35 8.43 13.12
C THR A 125 -13.72 9.54 12.32
N GLU A 126 -13.74 10.76 12.86
CA GLU A 126 -13.05 11.93 12.31
C GLU A 126 -11.57 11.61 12.00
N ASN A 127 -11.00 10.67 12.75
CA ASN A 127 -9.62 10.22 12.63
C ASN A 127 -9.37 9.19 11.51
N CYS A 128 -10.40 8.78 10.74
CA CYS A 128 -10.27 7.77 9.68
C CYS A 128 -9.76 6.40 10.15
N VAL A 129 -9.81 6.12 11.45
CA VAL A 129 -9.44 4.84 12.06
C VAL A 129 -10.72 4.16 12.54
N LEU A 130 -10.89 2.87 12.28
CA LEU A 130 -12.00 2.07 12.77
C LEU A 130 -11.46 0.79 13.41
N GLU A 131 -11.93 0.48 14.62
CA GLU A 131 -11.59 -0.80 15.28
C GLU A 131 -12.74 -1.77 15.08
N VAL A 132 -12.43 -2.97 14.60
CA VAL A 132 -13.40 -4.01 14.24
C VAL A 132 -12.96 -5.36 14.77
N THR A 133 -13.91 -6.23 15.09
CA THR A 133 -13.61 -7.62 15.43
C THR A 133 -13.55 -8.47 14.16
N VAL A 134 -12.77 -9.56 14.17
CA VAL A 134 -12.74 -10.53 13.05
C VAL A 134 -14.14 -10.96 12.64
N GLY A 135 -14.41 -10.95 11.34
CA GLY A 135 -15.69 -11.33 10.76
C GLY A 135 -16.79 -10.30 10.95
N GLN A 136 -16.54 -9.20 11.65
CA GLN A 136 -17.48 -8.11 11.80
C GLN A 136 -17.54 -7.28 10.52
N GLU A 137 -18.74 -6.84 10.17
CA GLU A 137 -18.96 -6.00 9.01
C GLU A 137 -18.85 -4.52 9.38
N PHE A 138 -18.23 -3.76 8.49
CA PHE A 138 -18.22 -2.31 8.52
C PHE A 138 -18.58 -1.75 7.16
N THR A 139 -19.11 -0.53 7.15
CA THR A 139 -19.50 0.17 5.94
C THR A 139 -18.49 1.26 5.63
N PHE A 140 -18.12 1.37 4.36
CA PHE A 140 -17.48 2.53 3.78
C PHE A 140 -18.48 3.31 2.94
N GLU A 141 -18.60 4.60 3.21
CA GLU A 141 -19.53 5.49 2.53
C GLU A 141 -18.79 6.71 1.97
N ILE A 142 -19.13 7.05 0.73
CA ILE A 142 -18.64 8.24 0.03
C ILE A 142 -19.85 9.00 -0.53
N ILE A 143 -19.87 10.30 -0.31
CA ILE A 143 -20.94 11.20 -0.74
C ILE A 143 -20.32 12.30 -1.59
N ASN A 144 -20.76 12.45 -2.83
CA ASN A 144 -20.42 13.59 -3.68
C ASN A 144 -21.25 14.80 -3.27
N LEU A 145 -20.59 15.87 -2.85
CA LEU A 145 -21.19 17.14 -2.42
C LEU A 145 -21.10 18.23 -3.49
N SER A 146 -20.57 17.90 -4.66
CA SER A 146 -20.35 18.84 -5.76
C SER A 146 -21.35 18.71 -6.90
N GLU A 147 -21.27 19.68 -7.81
CA GLU A 147 -22.00 19.70 -9.07
C GLU A 147 -21.25 18.98 -10.20
N ASP A 148 -20.05 18.45 -9.92
CA ASP A 148 -19.24 17.69 -10.87
C ASP A 148 -19.44 16.19 -10.69
N VAL A 149 -19.13 15.41 -11.73
CA VAL A 149 -18.95 13.96 -11.61
C VAL A 149 -17.61 13.67 -10.94
N LEU A 150 -17.62 12.85 -9.87
CA LEU A 150 -16.40 12.38 -9.23
C LEU A 150 -16.13 10.92 -9.60
N HIS A 151 -14.87 10.61 -9.86
CA HIS A 151 -14.40 9.27 -10.20
C HIS A 151 -13.59 8.74 -9.02
N ILE A 152 -13.98 7.56 -8.54
CA ILE A 152 -13.49 6.96 -7.30
C ILE A 152 -12.77 5.65 -7.58
N TYR A 153 -11.67 5.44 -6.85
CA TYR A 153 -10.90 4.20 -6.77
C TYR A 153 -10.64 3.89 -5.30
N LEU A 154 -10.77 2.64 -4.90
CA LEU A 154 -10.59 2.22 -3.51
C LEU A 154 -9.71 0.97 -3.47
N TYR A 155 -8.54 1.10 -2.85
CA TYR A 155 -7.59 0.01 -2.71
C TYR A 155 -7.46 -0.40 -1.24
N ALA A 156 -7.41 -1.71 -0.98
CA ALA A 156 -7.03 -2.25 0.31
C ALA A 156 -5.54 -2.61 0.27
N LEU A 157 -4.76 -1.97 1.14
CA LEU A 157 -3.36 -2.26 1.38
C LEU A 157 -3.31 -3.20 2.59
N ARG A 158 -3.00 -4.47 2.32
CA ARG A 158 -3.15 -5.56 3.28
C ARG A 158 -1.85 -5.91 4.00
N PRO A 159 -1.94 -6.48 5.21
CA PRO A 159 -0.78 -6.91 6.00
C PRO A 159 0.15 -7.90 5.27
N ASP A 160 -0.40 -8.71 4.37
CA ASP A 160 0.34 -9.67 3.53
C ASP A 160 1.11 -9.03 2.35
N TRP A 161 1.20 -7.69 2.35
CA TRP A 161 1.87 -6.87 1.34
C TRP A 161 1.20 -6.90 -0.03
N SER A 162 -0.09 -7.26 -0.10
CA SER A 162 -0.90 -7.13 -1.31
C SER A 162 -1.64 -5.78 -1.37
N ILE A 163 -1.94 -5.33 -2.59
CA ILE A 163 -2.78 -4.16 -2.85
C ILE A 163 -3.92 -4.60 -3.76
N VAL A 164 -5.13 -4.65 -3.20
CA VAL A 164 -6.31 -5.19 -3.86
C VAL A 164 -7.28 -4.07 -4.21
N ASP A 165 -7.74 -4.04 -5.45
CA ASP A 165 -8.82 -3.15 -5.87
C ASP A 165 -10.15 -3.66 -5.33
N GLN A 166 -10.68 -2.91 -4.36
CA GLN A 166 -11.92 -3.26 -3.71
C GLN A 166 -13.11 -3.03 -4.64
N LEU A 167 -13.11 -2.00 -5.49
CA LEU A 167 -14.27 -1.71 -6.34
C LEU A 167 -14.54 -2.82 -7.37
N THR A 168 -13.49 -3.41 -7.95
CA THR A 168 -13.65 -4.57 -8.83
C THR A 168 -14.21 -5.79 -8.13
N GLU A 169 -13.82 -6.01 -6.88
CA GLU A 169 -14.27 -7.14 -6.07
C GLU A 169 -15.80 -7.08 -5.85
N PHE A 170 -16.37 -5.88 -5.74
CA PHE A 170 -17.82 -5.70 -5.50
C PHE A 170 -18.66 -5.42 -6.74
N ARG A 171 -18.12 -4.75 -7.77
CA ARG A 171 -18.93 -4.23 -8.90
C ARG A 171 -18.44 -4.62 -10.28
N SER A 172 -17.39 -5.45 -10.38
CA SER A 172 -16.76 -5.81 -11.66
C SER A 172 -16.24 -4.60 -12.46
N THR A 173 -16.12 -3.41 -11.83
CA THR A 173 -15.57 -2.20 -12.43
C THR A 173 -14.42 -1.68 -11.59
N GLU A 174 -13.36 -1.19 -12.25
CA GLU A 174 -12.16 -0.63 -11.58
C GLU A 174 -12.38 0.80 -11.05
N ARG A 175 -13.59 1.33 -11.25
CA ARG A 175 -13.96 2.72 -10.98
C ARG A 175 -15.44 2.81 -10.69
N VAL A 176 -15.76 3.75 -9.80
CA VAL A 176 -17.14 4.20 -9.56
C VAL A 176 -17.25 5.68 -9.95
N GLU A 177 -18.28 6.01 -10.73
CA GLU A 177 -18.65 7.39 -11.04
C GLU A 177 -19.76 7.84 -10.10
N LEU A 178 -19.51 8.90 -9.35
CA LEU A 178 -20.54 9.59 -8.57
C LEU A 178 -21.04 10.77 -9.35
N GLY A 179 -22.31 10.72 -9.73
CA GLY A 179 -22.98 11.84 -10.39
C GLY A 179 -23.01 13.10 -9.51
N PRO A 180 -23.34 14.25 -10.13
CA PRO A 180 -23.46 15.50 -9.41
C PRO A 180 -24.67 15.48 -8.46
N VAL A 181 -24.67 16.37 -7.47
CA VAL A 181 -25.78 16.57 -6.52
C VAL A 181 -26.01 15.39 -5.57
N TYR A 182 -25.44 15.47 -4.36
CA TYR A 182 -25.64 14.56 -3.22
C TYR A 182 -25.77 13.07 -3.63
N CYS A 183 -24.88 12.59 -4.49
CA CYS A 183 -24.83 11.19 -4.90
C CYS A 183 -24.04 10.37 -3.86
N ARG A 184 -24.50 9.17 -3.53
CA ARG A 184 -23.91 8.33 -2.48
C ARG A 184 -23.46 6.99 -3.02
N PHE A 185 -22.24 6.60 -2.68
CA PHE A 185 -21.73 5.25 -2.80
C PHE A 185 -21.53 4.64 -1.41
N LYS A 186 -22.06 3.45 -1.21
CA LYS A 186 -21.97 2.68 0.02
C LYS A 186 -21.54 1.26 -0.33
N THR A 187 -20.56 0.74 0.38
CA THR A 187 -20.13 -0.66 0.28
C THR A 187 -19.81 -1.19 1.67
N THR A 188 -20.09 -2.47 1.88
CA THR A 188 -19.89 -3.15 3.17
C THR A 188 -18.74 -4.14 3.03
N PHE A 189 -17.80 -4.07 3.95
CA PHE A 189 -16.64 -4.94 4.03
C PHE A 189 -16.74 -5.80 5.28
N LYS A 190 -16.15 -6.99 5.20
CA LYS A 190 -16.00 -7.89 6.34
C LYS A 190 -14.56 -7.88 6.79
N ALA A 191 -14.33 -7.59 8.06
CA ALA A 191 -13.00 -7.67 8.65
C ALA A 191 -12.47 -9.10 8.58
N THR A 192 -11.27 -9.27 8.07
CA THR A 192 -10.59 -10.57 7.98
C THR A 192 -9.24 -10.50 8.67
N LEU A 193 -8.82 -11.62 9.28
CA LEU A 193 -7.41 -11.80 9.61
C LEU A 193 -6.71 -12.39 8.39
N SER A 194 -5.50 -11.92 8.11
CA SER A 194 -4.76 -12.43 6.96
C SER A 194 -4.33 -13.89 7.13
N GLN A 195 -4.25 -14.45 8.35
CA GLN A 195 -4.01 -15.90 8.60
C GLN A 195 -4.53 -16.39 9.98
N ASN A 196 -4.71 -17.72 10.11
CA ASN A 196 -5.05 -18.42 11.35
C ASN A 196 -3.85 -18.51 12.30
N PHE A 197 -3.57 -17.47 13.08
CA PHE A 197 -2.56 -17.56 14.15
C PHE A 197 -3.16 -18.07 15.47
N PRO A 198 -2.38 -18.79 16.30
CA PRO A 198 -2.75 -19.11 17.67
C PRO A 198 -3.05 -17.82 18.45
N SER A 199 -4.14 -17.85 19.20
CA SER A 199 -4.84 -16.75 19.88
C SER A 199 -4.04 -15.88 20.86
N ASP A 200 -2.75 -16.16 21.07
CA ASP A 200 -1.99 -15.60 22.20
C ASP A 200 -1.18 -14.35 21.83
N HIS A 201 -1.16 -13.96 20.55
CA HIS A 201 -0.57 -12.71 20.10
C HIS A 201 -1.63 -11.88 19.36
N VAL A 202 -2.31 -11.01 20.11
CA VAL A 202 -3.14 -9.93 19.56
C VAL A 202 -2.24 -9.00 18.76
N THR A 203 -2.05 -9.30 17.48
CA THR A 203 -1.45 -8.36 16.53
C THR A 203 -2.59 -7.66 15.83
N SER A 204 -2.80 -6.38 16.17
CA SER A 204 -3.60 -5.49 15.36
C SER A 204 -2.90 -5.35 14.02
N GLU A 205 -3.30 -6.16 13.05
CA GLU A 205 -2.86 -6.00 11.68
C GLU A 205 -3.74 -4.91 11.06
N ASP A 206 -3.22 -3.70 11.08
CA ASP A 206 -3.89 -2.53 10.53
C ASP A 206 -3.98 -2.68 9.00
N GLU A 207 -5.20 -2.85 8.47
CA GLU A 207 -5.46 -2.78 7.03
C GLU A 207 -5.71 -1.33 6.63
N VAL A 208 -5.10 -0.88 5.53
CA VAL A 208 -5.24 0.51 5.07
C VAL A 208 -6.08 0.55 3.80
N PHE A 209 -7.26 1.13 3.89
CA PHE A 209 -8.09 1.47 2.73
C PHE A 209 -7.65 2.83 2.19
N LYS A 210 -7.11 2.84 0.99
CA LYS A 210 -6.67 4.03 0.29
C LYS A 210 -7.66 4.44 -0.79
N LEU A 211 -8.34 5.55 -0.53
CA LEU A 211 -9.31 6.17 -1.42
C LEU A 211 -8.60 7.16 -2.33
N PHE A 212 -8.81 7.03 -3.64
CA PHE A 212 -8.47 8.06 -4.63
C PHE A 212 -9.76 8.66 -5.21
N VAL A 213 -9.80 9.99 -5.31
CA VAL A 213 -10.91 10.75 -5.89
C VAL A 213 -10.37 11.70 -6.95
N THR A 214 -11.02 11.75 -8.11
CA THR A 214 -10.58 12.56 -9.26
C THR A 214 -11.79 13.17 -9.97
N ARG A 215 -11.66 14.35 -10.56
CA ARG A 215 -12.73 14.93 -11.42
C ARG A 215 -12.77 14.30 -12.82
N ARG A 216 -11.63 13.81 -13.31
CA ARG A 216 -11.53 13.14 -14.61
C ARG A 216 -11.24 11.65 -14.41
N ALA A 217 -11.85 10.84 -15.26
CA ALA A 217 -11.42 9.47 -15.51
C ALA A 217 -9.89 9.37 -15.57
N ASP A 218 -9.31 8.56 -14.69
CA ASP A 218 -7.89 8.25 -14.66
C ASP A 218 -7.72 6.72 -14.56
N SER A 219 -6.50 6.22 -14.63
CA SER A 219 -6.21 4.81 -14.35
C SER A 219 -5.26 4.70 -13.18
N PHE A 220 -5.71 3.97 -12.16
CA PHE A 220 -4.90 3.57 -11.01
C PHE A 220 -4.62 2.06 -11.01
N ALA A 221 -4.96 1.35 -12.10
CA ALA A 221 -4.81 -0.10 -12.20
C ALA A 221 -3.38 -0.58 -11.95
N GLY A 222 -2.38 0.25 -12.26
CA GLY A 222 -0.96 -0.04 -12.00
C GLY A 222 -0.55 -0.09 -10.53
N LEU A 223 -1.45 0.25 -9.60
CA LEU A 223 -1.22 0.18 -8.15
C LEU A 223 -1.51 -1.20 -7.55
N ARG A 224 -2.13 -2.12 -8.29
CA ARG A 224 -2.44 -3.46 -7.79
C ARG A 224 -1.16 -4.26 -7.57
N MET A 225 -1.13 -5.03 -6.49
CA MET A 225 0.00 -5.89 -6.14
C MET A 225 -0.51 -7.19 -5.53
N ASP A 226 0.05 -8.32 -5.96
CA ASP A 226 -0.22 -9.62 -5.36
C ASP A 226 0.48 -9.75 -3.99
N ALA A 227 0.05 -10.70 -3.16
CA ALA A 227 0.69 -10.97 -1.88
C ALA A 227 2.10 -11.55 -2.05
N LEU A 228 3.00 -11.31 -1.08
CA LEU A 228 4.38 -11.82 -1.12
C LEU A 228 4.51 -13.36 -1.13
N SER A 229 3.48 -14.05 -0.61
CA SER A 229 3.38 -15.51 -0.60
C SER A 229 3.13 -16.11 -1.99
N SER A 230 2.53 -15.33 -2.89
CA SER A 230 2.48 -15.67 -4.31
C SER A 230 3.84 -15.39 -4.91
N SER A 231 4.35 -16.26 -5.80
CA SER A 231 5.63 -16.02 -6.48
C SER A 231 5.62 -14.63 -7.13
N PRO A 232 6.40 -13.65 -6.63
CA PRO A 232 6.51 -12.32 -7.18
C PRO A 232 6.81 -12.43 -8.66
N ARG A 233 5.83 -12.03 -9.47
CA ARG A 233 6.05 -11.92 -10.91
C ARG A 233 6.95 -10.70 -11.09
N ARG A 234 8.17 -10.93 -11.57
CA ARG A 234 9.05 -9.87 -12.07
C ARG A 234 8.26 -9.04 -13.11
N GLY A 235 7.67 -7.92 -12.70
CA GLY A 235 6.70 -7.17 -13.52
C GLY A 235 5.86 -6.11 -12.78
N THR A 236 5.63 -6.22 -11.47
CA THR A 236 4.87 -5.22 -10.68
C THR A 236 5.53 -3.84 -10.66
N LEU A 237 6.85 -3.78 -10.80
CA LEU A 237 7.57 -2.52 -10.89
C LEU A 237 7.37 -1.82 -12.24
N ASN A 238 7.11 -2.58 -13.32
CA ASN A 238 6.77 -2.01 -14.61
C ASN A 238 5.42 -1.30 -14.53
N THR A 239 4.42 -1.87 -13.85
CA THR A 239 3.10 -1.25 -13.74
C THR A 239 3.11 0.05 -12.93
N LEU A 240 3.88 0.11 -11.83
CA LEU A 240 4.06 1.36 -11.09
C LEU A 240 4.86 2.40 -11.90
N LYS A 241 5.93 1.97 -12.57
CA LYS A 241 6.75 2.85 -13.42
C LYS A 241 5.91 3.44 -14.56
N ASP A 242 5.08 2.63 -15.21
CA ASP A 242 4.19 3.05 -16.28
C ASP A 242 3.13 4.03 -15.76
N PHE A 243 2.56 3.75 -14.57
CA PHE A 243 1.65 4.67 -13.89
C PHE A 243 2.30 6.03 -13.60
N LEU A 244 3.53 6.03 -13.08
CA LEU A 244 4.27 7.26 -12.79
C LEU A 244 4.68 8.00 -14.08
N ALA A 245 5.05 7.29 -15.14
CA ALA A 245 5.39 7.85 -16.44
C ALA A 245 4.17 8.54 -17.07
N ALA A 246 3.02 7.85 -17.12
CA ALA A 246 1.76 8.38 -17.64
C ALA A 246 1.34 9.68 -16.94
N ARG A 247 1.66 9.83 -15.66
CA ARG A 247 1.40 11.07 -14.88
C ARG A 247 2.43 12.17 -15.09
N ARG A 248 3.69 11.84 -15.39
CA ARG A 248 4.72 12.83 -15.70
C ARG A 248 4.50 13.46 -17.08
N ASP A 249 4.05 12.67 -18.05
CA ASP A 249 3.83 13.14 -19.41
C ASP A 249 2.65 14.10 -19.51
N ARG A 250 1.60 13.87 -18.70
CA ARG A 250 0.44 14.76 -18.62
C ARG A 250 0.77 16.14 -18.04
N ARG A 251 1.69 16.23 -17.07
CA ARG A 251 2.21 17.51 -16.54
C ARG A 251 2.99 18.36 -17.54
N ARG A 252 3.47 17.76 -18.64
CA ARG A 252 4.27 18.45 -19.67
C ARG A 252 3.44 18.92 -20.86
N GLY A 253 2.19 18.48 -20.98
CA GLY A 253 1.25 19.00 -21.97
C GLY A 253 0.73 20.36 -21.51
N GLY A 254 1.19 21.45 -22.11
CA GLY A 254 0.82 22.83 -21.77
C GLY A 254 -0.63 23.20 -22.12
N SER A 255 -1.60 22.56 -21.47
CA SER A 255 -2.98 23.00 -21.40
C SER A 255 -3.14 23.89 -20.17
N ASP A 256 -3.61 25.12 -20.39
CA ASP A 256 -3.70 26.22 -19.43
C ASP A 256 -4.84 26.05 -18.40
N SER A 257 -5.19 24.82 -18.02
CA SER A 257 -6.21 24.55 -17.02
C SER A 257 -5.59 23.90 -15.78
N ASP A 258 -5.44 24.72 -14.73
CA ASP A 258 -4.97 24.34 -13.38
C ASP A 258 -5.81 23.21 -12.71
N HIS A 259 -6.86 22.73 -13.39
CA HIS A 259 -7.80 21.70 -12.91
C HIS A 259 -7.61 20.31 -13.56
N GLU A 260 -6.73 20.17 -14.56
CA GLU A 260 -6.69 18.95 -15.40
C GLU A 260 -6.08 17.70 -14.75
N GLU A 261 -5.28 17.84 -13.69
CA GLU A 261 -4.69 16.72 -12.93
C GLU A 261 -5.13 16.69 -11.47
N GLU A 262 -6.31 17.23 -11.15
CA GLU A 262 -6.75 17.28 -9.77
C GLU A 262 -7.24 15.89 -9.30
N TRP A 263 -6.39 15.23 -8.51
CA TRP A 263 -6.75 14.04 -7.74
C TRP A 263 -6.44 14.23 -6.26
N PHE A 264 -7.21 13.56 -5.41
CA PHE A 264 -7.05 13.57 -3.97
C PHE A 264 -6.91 12.12 -3.49
N THR A 265 -6.20 11.93 -2.37
CA THR A 265 -6.12 10.63 -1.71
C THR A 265 -6.43 10.76 -0.23
N LYS A 266 -7.04 9.72 0.35
CA LYS A 266 -7.29 9.62 1.78
C LYS A 266 -7.07 8.19 2.25
N ASN A 267 -6.33 8.04 3.34
CA ASN A 267 -6.12 6.75 3.97
C ASN A 267 -7.13 6.56 5.11
N PHE A 268 -7.64 5.36 5.21
CA PHE A 268 -8.54 4.89 6.25
C PHE A 268 -7.95 3.62 6.84
N ILE A 269 -7.86 3.53 8.16
CA ILE A 269 -7.19 2.43 8.86
C ILE A 269 -8.23 1.59 9.55
N VAL A 270 -8.22 0.28 9.30
CA VAL A 270 -9.08 -0.69 9.97
C VAL A 270 -8.20 -1.56 10.86
N LYS A 271 -8.42 -1.47 12.17
CA LYS A 271 -7.70 -2.26 13.16
C LYS A 271 -8.53 -3.48 13.52
N THR A 272 -8.06 -4.66 13.14
CA THR A 272 -8.76 -5.91 13.43
C THR A 272 -8.31 -6.48 14.77
N LYS A 273 -9.28 -6.77 15.65
CA LYS A 273 -9.04 -7.46 16.93
C LYS A 273 -9.60 -8.88 16.87
N ALA A 274 -8.87 -9.82 17.48
CA ALA A 274 -9.37 -11.18 17.72
C ALA A 274 -10.64 -11.13 18.59
N VAL A 275 -11.58 -12.06 18.34
CA VAL A 275 -12.73 -12.25 19.23
C VAL A 275 -12.18 -12.78 20.56
N SER A 276 -12.29 -12.01 21.64
CA SER A 276 -12.05 -12.52 22.98
C SER A 276 -13.17 -13.53 23.30
N THR A 277 -12.84 -14.82 23.31
CA THR A 277 -13.70 -15.90 23.84
C THR A 277 -13.80 -15.84 25.35
#